data_AF-A0A938U031-F1
#
_entry.id   AF-A0A938U031-F1
#
_cell.length_a   1.000
_cell.length_b   1.000
_cell.length_c   1.000
_cell.angle_alpha   90.00
_cell.angle_beta   90.00
_cell.angle_gamma   90.00
#
_symmetry.space_group_name_H-M   'P 1'
#
loop_
_entity.id
_entity.type
_entity.pdbx_description
1 polymer ?
#
loop_
_entity_poly.entity_id
_entity_poly.type
_entity_poly.pdbx_seq_one_letter_code
_entity_poly.pdbx_strand_id
1 'polypeptide(L)'
;MIAIDIPALVKGLRGRLGLTQEQFAHEVGVTFSTVNQWENGRRRPQPFLVKRLLEMEAASGKVSAGRLTRGEAQAFKRRWEAVNAAEKVELASTPVADKFRQVAALLASGENLGWTEALAAEEDQVRQRWARLRRECHA
;
A
#
# COMPACT_ATOMS: atom_id res chain seq x y z
N MET A 1 -12.52 2.43 37.39
CA MET A 1 -12.02 1.59 36.30
C MET A 1 -12.22 2.36 34.99
N ILE A 2 -11.15 2.65 34.26
CA ILE A 2 -11.24 3.35 32.97
C ILE A 2 -11.94 2.41 31.99
N ALA A 3 -13.11 2.80 31.47
CA ALA A 3 -13.84 2.01 30.48
C ALA A 3 -13.13 2.14 29.14
N ILE A 4 -12.55 1.04 28.63
CA ILE A 4 -11.91 1.01 27.31
C ILE A 4 -13.00 1.11 26.23
N ASP A 5 -12.84 2.07 25.32
CA ASP A 5 -13.64 2.20 24.11
C ASP A 5 -13.15 1.18 23.07
N ILE A 6 -13.81 0.03 23.04
CA ILE A 6 -13.50 -1.06 22.12
C ILE A 6 -13.65 -0.65 20.65
N PRO A 7 -14.77 -0.03 20.21
CA PRO A 7 -14.89 0.47 18.84
C PRO A 7 -13.71 1.34 18.40
N ALA A 8 -13.32 2.32 19.24
CA ALA A 8 -12.22 3.21 18.92
C ALA A 8 -10.87 2.48 18.87
N LEU A 9 -10.61 1.59 19.83
CA LEU A 9 -9.40 0.76 19.89
C LEU A 9 -9.25 -0.08 18.62
N VAL A 10 -10.29 -0.84 18.25
CA VAL A 10 -10.24 -1.75 17.10
C VAL A 10 -10.07 -0.98 15.79
N LYS A 11 -10.86 0.09 15.57
CA LYS A 11 -10.74 0.93 14.37
C LYS A 11 -9.37 1.60 14.27
N GLY A 12 -8.87 2.14 15.38
CA GLY A 12 -7.59 2.83 15.45
C GLY A 12 -6.41 1.90 15.22
N LEU A 13 -6.44 0.70 15.82
CA LEU A 13 -5.41 -0.32 15.60
C LEU A 13 -5.42 -0.82 14.15
N ARG A 14 -6.60 -1.19 13.61
CA ARG A 14 -6.73 -1.62 12.22
C ARG A 14 -6.27 -0.55 11.23
N GLY A 15 -6.65 0.70 11.45
CA GLY A 15 -6.26 1.83 10.60
C GLY A 15 -4.76 2.07 10.57
N ARG A 16 -4.08 1.98 11.73
CA ARG A 16 -2.61 2.10 11.82
C ARG A 16 -1.89 0.98 11.08
N LEU A 17 -2.44 -0.24 11.12
CA LEU A 17 -1.89 -1.39 10.41
C LEU A 17 -2.23 -1.42 8.91
N GLY A 18 -3.09 -0.52 8.43
CA GLY A 18 -3.50 -0.47 7.02
C GLY A 18 -4.33 -1.69 6.57
N LEU A 19 -4.95 -2.41 7.51
CA LEU A 19 -5.65 -3.66 7.22
C LEU A 19 -7.14 -3.44 6.90
N THR A 20 -7.69 -4.30 6.04
CA THR A 20 -9.14 -4.45 5.91
C THR A 20 -9.71 -5.12 7.16
N GLN A 21 -11.03 -5.05 7.37
CA GLN A 21 -11.67 -5.75 8.49
C GLN A 21 -11.47 -7.27 8.43
N GLU A 22 -11.43 -7.86 7.24
CA GLU A 22 -11.21 -9.29 7.03
C GLU A 22 -9.77 -9.70 7.38
N GLN A 23 -8.79 -8.93 6.90
CA GLN A 23 -7.38 -9.14 7.23
C GLN A 23 -7.13 -8.98 8.72
N PHE A 24 -7.73 -7.95 9.34
CA PHE A 24 -7.64 -7.75 10.78
C PHE A 24 -8.30 -8.88 11.58
N ALA A 25 -9.43 -9.40 11.09
CA ALA A 25 -10.10 -10.55 11.72
C ALA A 25 -9.20 -11.80 11.70
N HIS A 26 -8.55 -12.07 10.55
CA HIS A 26 -7.58 -13.14 10.42
C HIS A 26 -6.40 -12.97 11.41
N GLU A 27 -5.85 -11.75 11.50
CA GLU A 27 -4.74 -11.43 12.40
C GLU A 27 -5.08 -11.63 13.89
N VAL A 28 -6.30 -11.27 14.29
CA VAL A 28 -6.79 -11.44 15.66
C VAL A 28 -7.26 -12.89 15.92
N GLY A 29 -7.53 -13.68 14.87
CA GLY A 29 -8.04 -15.05 14.97
C GLY A 29 -9.55 -15.11 15.21
N VAL A 30 -10.31 -14.16 14.63
CA VAL A 30 -11.77 -14.10 14.71
C VAL A 30 -12.39 -13.96 13.32
N THR A 31 -13.72 -14.03 13.22
CA THR A 31 -14.42 -13.82 11.96
C THR A 31 -14.60 -12.33 11.64
N PHE A 32 -14.73 -12.00 10.35
CA PHE A 32 -15.07 -10.65 9.89
C PHE A 32 -16.29 -10.06 10.61
N SER A 33 -17.37 -10.85 10.75
CA SER A 33 -18.59 -10.43 11.42
C SER A 33 -18.36 -10.05 12.88
N THR A 34 -17.37 -10.65 13.53
CA THR A 34 -16.99 -10.36 14.92
C THR A 34 -16.30 -9.00 15.01
N VAL A 35 -15.32 -8.73 14.14
CA VAL A 35 -14.66 -7.42 14.04
C VAL A 35 -15.67 -6.32 13.69
N ASN A 36 -16.56 -6.56 12.72
CA ASN A 36 -17.60 -5.61 12.35
C ASN A 36 -18.53 -5.26 13.52
N GLN A 37 -18.90 -6.25 14.35
CA GLN A 37 -19.72 -5.99 15.54
C GLN A 37 -18.96 -5.20 16.62
N TRP A 38 -17.66 -5.45 16.80
CA TRP A 38 -16.83 -4.69 17.74
C TRP A 38 -16.66 -3.24 17.30
N GLU A 39 -16.35 -3.00 16.02
CA GLU A 39 -16.18 -1.66 15.45
C GLU A 39 -17.46 -0.82 15.48
N ASN A 40 -18.63 -1.47 15.50
CA ASN A 40 -19.93 -0.83 15.62
C ASN A 40 -20.49 -0.83 17.05
N GLY A 41 -19.73 -1.32 18.04
CA GLY A 41 -20.15 -1.36 19.44
C GLY A 41 -21.30 -2.32 19.76
N ARG A 42 -21.70 -3.16 18.79
CA ARG A 42 -22.81 -4.12 18.95
C ARG A 42 -22.47 -5.29 19.85
N ARG A 43 -21.19 -5.64 19.95
CA ARG A 43 -20.69 -6.72 20.82
C ARG A 43 -19.33 -6.32 21.41
N ARG A 44 -19.05 -6.75 22.64
CA ARG A 44 -17.72 -6.62 23.25
C ARG A 44 -16.90 -7.91 23.11
N PRO A 45 -15.58 -7.83 22.87
CA PRO A 45 -14.67 -8.96 22.89
C PRO A 45 -14.65 -9.62 24.28
N GLN A 46 -14.32 -10.92 24.29
CA GLN A 46 -13.96 -11.64 25.51
C GLN A 46 -12.70 -11.01 26.15
N PRO A 47 -12.51 -11.10 27.48
CA PRO A 47 -11.38 -10.46 28.16
C PRO A 47 -10.00 -10.77 27.58
N PHE A 48 -9.77 -12.02 27.16
CA PHE A 48 -8.49 -12.42 26.55
C PHE A 48 -8.25 -11.76 25.18
N LEU A 49 -9.30 -11.48 24.41
CA LEU A 49 -9.21 -10.76 23.15
C LEU A 49 -8.96 -9.27 23.38
N VAL A 50 -9.54 -8.69 24.43
CA VAL A 50 -9.20 -7.31 24.85
C VAL A 50 -7.71 -7.22 25.19
N LYS A 51 -7.18 -8.19 25.96
CA LYS A 51 -5.74 -8.26 26.26
C LYS A 51 -4.89 -8.34 25.00
N ARG A 52 -5.22 -9.25 24.06
CA ARG A 52 -4.53 -9.37 22.78
C ARG A 52 -4.55 -8.08 21.96
N LEU A 53 -5.69 -7.38 21.90
CA LEU A 53 -5.81 -6.10 21.20
C LEU A 53 -4.91 -5.02 21.81
N LEU A 54 -4.82 -4.96 23.14
CA LEU A 54 -3.93 -4.03 23.85
C LEU A 54 -2.46 -4.38 23.65
N GLU A 55 -2.11 -5.66 23.65
CA GLU A 55 -0.74 -6.14 23.33
C GLU A 55 -0.35 -5.78 21.89
N MET A 56 -1.25 -6.02 20.93
CA MET A 56 -1.06 -5.61 19.54
C MET A 56 -0.92 -4.09 19.42
N GLU A 57 -1.69 -3.31 20.17
CA GLU A 57 -1.57 -1.85 20.20
C GLU A 57 -0.23 -1.38 20.76
N ALA A 58 0.24 -1.98 21.85
CA ALA A 58 1.54 -1.68 22.43
C ALA A 58 2.69 -2.07 21.48
N ALA A 59 2.59 -3.22 20.82
CA ALA A 59 3.56 -3.71 19.85
C ALA A 59 3.57 -2.89 18.56
N SER A 60 2.43 -2.32 18.16
CA SER A 60 2.29 -1.43 16.99
C SER A 60 2.84 -0.02 17.22
N GLY A 61 3.51 0.22 18.35
CA GLY A 61 4.17 1.47 18.68
C GLY A 61 5.23 1.86 17.65
N LYS A 62 4.91 2.92 16.88
CA LYS A 62 5.76 3.69 15.93
C LYS A 62 5.80 3.27 14.45
N VAL A 63 4.69 2.77 13.89
CA VAL A 63 4.42 3.07 12.48
C VAL A 63 3.06 3.75 12.39
N SER A 64 3.05 5.05 12.67
CA SER A 64 1.98 5.90 12.17
C SER A 64 2.07 5.87 10.64
N ALA A 65 1.24 5.04 10.01
CA ALA A 65 0.64 5.38 8.72
C ALA A 65 -0.27 6.61 8.96
N GLY A 66 0.33 7.70 9.40
CA GLY A 66 -0.34 8.96 9.63
C GLY A 66 -0.79 9.46 8.27
N ARG A 67 -2.08 9.80 8.17
CA ARG A 67 -2.58 10.64 7.07
C ARG A 67 -1.62 11.84 6.99
N LEU A 68 -0.76 11.87 5.96
CA LEU A 68 0.20 12.95 5.78
C LEU A 68 -0.59 14.27 5.86
N THR A 69 -0.15 15.17 6.74
CA THR A 69 -0.68 16.52 6.72
C THR A 69 -0.39 17.14 5.34
N ARG A 70 -1.18 18.13 4.94
CA ARG A 70 -0.97 18.84 3.66
C ARG A 70 0.47 19.38 3.55
N GLY A 71 1.06 19.84 4.66
CA GLY A 71 2.43 20.31 4.71
C GLY A 71 3.46 19.20 4.47
N GLU A 72 3.28 18.04 5.10
CA GLU A 72 4.17 16.88 4.90
C GLU A 72 4.05 16.30 3.49
N ALA A 73 2.83 16.25 2.93
CA ALA A 73 2.61 15.85 1.54
C ALA A 73 3.28 16.82 0.55
N GLN A 74 3.21 18.14 0.81
CA GLN A 74 3.90 19.14 0.01
C GLN A 74 5.42 18.99 0.10
N ALA A 75 5.95 18.75 1.30
CA ALA A 75 7.38 18.53 1.51
C ALA A 75 7.87 17.25 0.84
N PHE A 76 7.08 16.17 0.91
CA PHE A 76 7.34 14.94 0.17
C PHE A 76 7.36 15.19 -1.34
N LYS A 77 6.34 15.88 -1.87
CA LYS A 77 6.26 16.21 -3.31
C LYS A 77 7.46 17.03 -3.77
N ARG A 78 7.86 18.06 -3.02
CA ARG A 78 9.05 18.87 -3.34
C ARG A 78 10.34 18.04 -3.38
N ARG A 79 10.52 17.12 -2.42
CA ARG A 79 11.68 16.21 -2.40
C ARG A 79 11.67 15.27 -3.60
N TRP A 80 10.52 14.70 -3.91
CA TRP A 80 10.35 13.82 -5.07
C TRP A 80 10.60 14.57 -6.39
N GLU A 81 10.08 15.79 -6.53
CA GLU A 81 10.34 16.66 -7.69
C GLU A 81 11.83 16.96 -7.86
N ALA A 82 12.56 17.21 -6.76
CA ALA A 82 14.01 17.44 -6.79
C ALA A 82 14.78 16.18 -7.23
N VAL A 83 14.43 15.00 -6.70
CA VAL A 83 15.05 13.72 -7.09
C VAL A 83 14.79 13.44 -8.58
N ASN A 84 13.54 13.57 -9.03
CA ASN A 84 13.19 13.38 -10.43
C ASN A 84 13.87 14.38 -11.37
N ALA A 85 14.08 15.62 -10.93
CA ALA A 85 14.80 16.60 -11.72
C ALA A 85 16.27 16.19 -11.91
N ALA A 86 16.91 15.71 -10.83
CA ALA A 86 18.27 15.17 -10.90
C ALA A 86 18.34 13.92 -11.79
N GLU A 87 17.41 12.99 -11.61
CA GLU A 87 17.30 11.78 -12.44
C GLU A 87 17.06 12.13 -13.92
N LYS A 88 16.21 13.12 -14.23
CA LYS A 88 16.01 13.59 -15.61
C LYS A 88 17.27 14.20 -16.22
N VAL A 89 18.06 14.94 -15.45
CA VAL A 89 19.35 15.49 -15.92
C VAL A 89 20.34 14.37 -16.19
N GLU A 90 20.43 13.39 -15.30
CA GLU A 90 21.28 12.22 -15.46
C GLU A 90 20.86 11.39 -16.68
N LEU A 91 19.56 11.10 -16.83
CA LEU A 91 18.99 10.43 -17.99
C LEU A 91 19.19 11.23 -19.28
N ALA A 92 19.08 12.55 -19.26
CA ALA A 92 19.35 13.40 -20.42
C ALA A 92 20.82 13.36 -20.83
N SER A 93 21.72 13.25 -19.85
CA SER A 93 23.17 13.17 -20.04
C SER A 93 23.64 11.77 -20.43
N THR A 94 22.83 10.74 -20.17
CA THR A 94 23.14 9.35 -20.52
C THR A 94 23.10 9.16 -22.04
N PRO A 95 24.19 8.73 -22.68
CA PRO A 95 24.21 8.43 -24.12
C PRO A 95 23.13 7.42 -24.50
N VAL A 96 22.50 7.63 -25.65
CA VAL A 96 21.43 6.75 -26.15
C VAL A 96 21.89 5.29 -26.27
N ALA A 97 23.14 5.04 -26.63
CA ALA A 97 23.73 3.70 -26.69
C ALA A 97 23.73 2.99 -25.32
N ASP A 98 23.98 3.72 -24.22
CA ASP A 98 23.98 3.14 -22.88
C ASP A 98 22.57 2.80 -22.41
N LYS A 99 21.59 3.62 -22.77
CA LYS A 99 20.16 3.29 -22.56
C LYS A 99 19.79 2.00 -23.28
N PHE A 100 20.18 1.85 -24.55
CA PHE A 100 19.93 0.63 -25.31
C PHE A 100 20.63 -0.59 -24.70
N ARG A 101 21.87 -0.44 -24.21
CA ARG A 101 22.59 -1.52 -23.51
C ARG A 101 21.89 -1.93 -22.21
N GLN A 102 21.43 -0.96 -21.41
CA GLN A 102 20.68 -1.22 -20.18
C GLN A 102 19.35 -1.94 -20.47
N VAL A 103 18.60 -1.49 -21.48
CA VAL A 103 17.35 -2.14 -21.90
C VAL A 103 17.62 -3.56 -22.39
N ALA A 104 18.66 -3.77 -23.21
CA ALA A 104 19.04 -5.11 -23.68
C ALA A 104 19.43 -6.04 -22.51
N ALA A 105 20.18 -5.54 -21.52
CA ALA A 105 20.55 -6.30 -20.33
C ALA A 105 19.32 -6.68 -19.48
N LEU A 106 18.35 -5.77 -19.34
CA LEU A 106 17.08 -6.05 -18.66
C LEU A 106 16.25 -7.11 -19.39
N LEU A 107 16.15 -7.02 -20.71
CA LEU A 107 15.44 -8.00 -21.55
C LEU A 107 16.10 -9.39 -21.47
N ALA A 108 17.43 -9.45 -21.59
CA ALA A 108 18.19 -10.69 -21.44
C ALA A 108 18.03 -11.31 -20.04
N SER A 109 17.92 -10.49 -19.01
CA SER A 109 17.64 -10.95 -17.63
C SER A 109 16.21 -11.49 -17.48
N GLY A 110 15.26 -10.94 -18.26
CA GLY A 110 13.88 -11.40 -18.33
C GLY A 110 13.77 -12.86 -18.80
N GLU A 111 14.70 -13.32 -19.64
CA GLU A 111 14.71 -14.72 -20.11
C GLU A 111 14.87 -15.70 -18.94
N ASN A 112 15.75 -15.38 -17.99
CA ASN A 112 15.98 -16.18 -16.78
C ASN A 112 14.81 -16.15 -15.79
N LEU A 113 13.91 -15.17 -15.93
CA LEU A 113 12.67 -15.04 -15.15
C LEU A 113 11.46 -15.67 -15.86
N GLY A 114 11.66 -16.28 -17.04
CA GLY A 114 10.57 -16.86 -17.84
C GLY A 114 9.72 -15.82 -18.57
N TRP A 115 10.22 -14.58 -18.74
CA TRP A 115 9.52 -13.49 -19.44
C TRP A 115 9.76 -13.52 -20.96
N THR A 116 10.07 -14.69 -21.52
CA THR A 116 10.35 -14.89 -22.96
C THR A 116 9.10 -14.95 -23.82
N GLU A 117 7.95 -15.31 -23.23
CA GLU A 117 6.68 -15.38 -23.95
C GLU A 117 5.97 -14.02 -23.91
N ALA A 118 6.23 -13.19 -24.91
CA ALA A 118 5.34 -12.09 -25.23
C ALA A 118 4.01 -12.67 -25.76
N LEU A 119 3.04 -12.88 -24.88
CA LEU A 119 1.65 -13.04 -25.29
C LEU A 119 1.23 -11.71 -25.91
N ALA A 120 1.28 -11.59 -27.24
CA ALA A 120 0.73 -10.44 -27.97
C ALA A 120 -0.72 -10.10 -27.52
N ALA A 121 -1.46 -11.11 -27.04
CA ALA A 121 -2.76 -10.98 -26.41
C ALA A 121 -2.77 -10.17 -25.09
N GLU A 122 -1.72 -10.22 -24.28
CA GLU A 122 -1.59 -9.44 -23.04
C GLU A 122 -1.23 -7.97 -23.33
N GLU A 123 -0.44 -7.69 -24.38
CA GLU A 123 -0.14 -6.32 -24.78
C GLU A 123 -1.40 -5.54 -25.15
N ASP A 124 -2.30 -6.15 -25.91
CA ASP A 124 -3.57 -5.51 -26.28
C ASP A 124 -4.46 -5.26 -25.07
N GLN A 125 -4.49 -6.20 -24.11
CA GLN A 125 -5.23 -6.00 -22.84
C GLN A 125 -4.63 -4.87 -22.01
N VAL A 126 -3.30 -4.79 -21.92
CA VAL A 126 -2.59 -3.71 -21.21
C VAL A 126 -2.88 -2.36 -21.88
N ARG A 127 -2.84 -2.29 -23.21
CA ARG A 127 -3.16 -1.07 -23.99
C ARG A 127 -4.61 -0.65 -23.81
N GLN A 128 -5.56 -1.59 -23.86
CA GLN A 128 -6.98 -1.32 -23.64
C GLN A 128 -7.25 -0.83 -22.20
N ARG A 129 -6.63 -1.47 -21.21
CA ARG A 129 -6.69 -1.04 -19.80
C ARG A 129 -6.14 0.38 -19.63
N TRP A 130 -5.01 0.68 -20.25
CA TRP A 130 -4.42 2.02 -20.26
C TRP A 130 -5.36 3.05 -20.90
N ALA A 131 -5.95 2.73 -22.05
CA ALA A 131 -6.91 3.61 -22.73
C ALA A 131 -8.16 3.88 -21.87
N ARG A 132 -8.65 2.89 -21.13
CA ARG A 132 -9.77 3.05 -20.18
C ARG A 132 -9.41 3.98 -19.03
N LEU A 133 -8.31 3.70 -18.33
CA LEU A 133 -7.87 4.50 -17.17
C LEU A 133 -7.58 5.96 -17.56
N ARG A 134 -6.99 6.19 -18.73
CA ARG A 134 -6.70 7.53 -19.21
C ARG A 134 -7.98 8.35 -19.45
N ARG A 135 -9.08 7.72 -19.89
CA ARG A 135 -10.39 8.37 -20.04
C ARG A 135 -11.01 8.75 -18.69
N GLU A 136 -10.86 7.89 -17.68
CA GLU A 136 -11.39 8.12 -16.32
C GLU A 136 -10.68 9.27 -15.59
N CYS A 137 -9.40 9.53 -15.86
CA CYS A 137 -8.66 10.66 -15.28
C CYS A 137 -8.98 12.03 -15.91
N HIS A 138 -9.66 12.08 -17.05
CA HIS A 138 -9.96 13.31 -17.79
C HIS A 138 -11.46 13.67 -17.85
N ALA A 139 -12.30 12.93 -17.12
CA ALA A 139 -13.73 13.21 -16.92
C ALA A 139 -13.97 13.80 -15.53
#